data_AF-A0A6C0K0B1-F1
#
_entry.id   AF-A0A6C0K0B1-F1
#
_cell.length_a   1.000
_cell.length_b   1.000
_cell.length_c   1.000
_cell.angle_alpha   90.00
_cell.angle_beta   90.00
_cell.angle_gamma   90.00
#
_symmetry.space_group_name_H-M   'P 1'
#
loop_
_entity.id
_entity.type
_entity.pdbx_description
1 polymer ?
#
loop_
_entity_poly.entity_id
_entity_poly.type
_entity_poly.pdbx_seq_one_letter_code
_entity_poly.pdbx_strand_id
1 'polypeptide(L)'
;MDVFKTLISIAIIVLLFGVMVYVVAIQVREYYQQTDPMLKIIKDTLSPLHEKVKDLQFFQGDKSYTINKKKIYLCLKDENEEYYDFNMLLYVAIHELSHVMCDEIGHTPKFNQIFHDNLILAENLGIYDSTKPIITNYCGHT
;
A
#
# COMPACT_ATOMS: atom_id res chain seq x y z
N MET A 1 38.62 25.50 26.94
CA MET A 1 37.23 25.88 26.59
C MET A 1 36.94 25.67 25.10
N ASP A 2 37.87 25.99 24.20
CA ASP A 2 37.65 25.84 22.74
C ASP A 2 37.65 24.40 22.22
N VAL A 3 38.45 23.51 22.80
CA VAL A 3 38.45 22.07 22.44
C VAL A 3 37.09 21.43 22.74
N PHE A 4 36.50 21.75 23.90
CA PHE A 4 35.19 21.23 24.28
C PHE A 4 34.07 21.72 23.35
N LYS A 5 34.08 23.01 22.98
CA LYS A 5 33.15 23.57 21.99
C LYS A 5 33.32 22.93 20.60
N THR A 6 34.57 22.64 20.21
CA THR A 6 34.87 21.97 18.94
C THR A 6 34.35 20.54 18.93
N LEU A 7 34.56 19.78 20.02
CA LEU A 7 34.04 18.41 20.16
C LEU A 7 32.50 18.36 20.13
N ILE A 8 31.83 19.30 20.81
CA ILE A 8 30.37 19.43 20.74
C ILE A 8 29.92 19.73 19.30
N SER A 9 30.59 20.66 18.63
CA SER A 9 30.25 21.03 17.25
C SER A 9 30.41 19.85 16.29
N ILE A 10 31.49 19.07 16.41
CA ILE A 10 31.70 17.84 15.63
C ILE A 10 30.60 16.82 15.93
N ALA A 11 30.26 16.60 17.22
CA ALA A 11 29.21 15.67 17.61
C ALA A 11 27.84 16.06 17.01
N ILE A 12 27.51 17.35 17.00
CA ILE A 12 26.29 17.86 16.36
C ILE A 12 26.31 17.61 14.85
N ILE A 13 27.43 17.88 14.17
CA ILE A 13 27.56 17.65 12.73
C ILE A 13 27.39 16.15 12.41
N VAL A 14 28.02 15.27 13.18
CA VAL A 14 27.89 13.81 13.01
C VAL A 14 26.44 13.36 13.24
N LEU A 15 25.78 13.90 14.26
CA LEU A 15 24.37 13.62 14.53
C LEU A 15 23.48 14.07 13.37
N LEU A 16 23.64 15.30 12.90
CA LEU A 16 22.87 15.85 11.78
C LEU A 16 23.11 15.05 10.49
N PHE A 17 24.34 14.68 10.21
CA PHE A 17 24.67 13.82 9.08
C PHE A 17 24.02 12.44 9.21
N GLY A 18 24.06 11.83 10.40
CA GLY A 18 23.38 10.57 10.68
C GLY A 18 21.86 10.65 10.47
N VAL A 19 21.22 11.72 10.94
CA VAL A 19 19.78 11.97 10.71
C VAL A 19 19.49 12.15 9.23
N MET A 20 20.33 12.91 8.50
CA MET A 20 20.17 13.11 7.06
C MET A 20 20.25 11.78 6.30
N VAL A 21 21.27 10.96 6.59
CA VAL A 21 21.43 9.62 5.97
C VAL A 21 20.23 8.73 6.29
N TYR A 22 19.74 8.78 7.53
CA TYR A 22 18.56 8.01 7.94
C TYR A 22 17.29 8.43 7.16
N VAL A 23 17.05 9.74 7.03
CA VAL A 23 15.90 10.26 6.26
C VAL A 23 16.02 9.88 4.78
N VAL A 24 17.22 10.00 4.19
CA VAL A 24 17.46 9.56 2.80
C VAL A 24 17.21 8.06 2.66
N ALA A 25 17.68 7.24 3.59
CA ALA A 25 17.45 5.80 3.56
C ALA A 25 15.95 5.44 3.61
N ILE A 26 15.15 6.18 4.39
CA ILE A 26 13.69 6.02 4.40
C ILE A 26 13.09 6.39 3.04
N GLN A 27 13.46 7.54 2.48
CA GLN A 27 12.91 7.97 1.18
C GLN A 27 13.28 7.01 0.05
N VAL A 28 14.52 6.50 0.05
CA VAL A 28 14.97 5.49 -0.91
C VAL A 28 14.16 4.21 -0.76
N ARG A 29 13.90 3.75 0.47
CA ARG A 29 13.05 2.58 0.72
C ARG A 29 11.62 2.80 0.20
N GLU A 30 11.00 3.93 0.53
CA GLU A 30 9.65 4.26 0.06
C GLU A 30 9.60 4.33 -1.47
N TYR A 31 10.63 4.89 -2.10
CA TYR A 31 10.76 4.94 -3.55
C TYR A 31 10.73 3.54 -4.15
N TYR A 32 11.60 2.62 -3.69
CA TYR A 32 11.65 1.26 -4.21
C TYR A 32 10.33 0.50 -4.02
N GLN A 33 9.65 0.71 -2.89
CA GLN A 33 8.33 0.11 -2.64
C GLN A 33 7.25 0.59 -3.63
N GLN A 34 7.39 1.73 -4.29
CA GLN A 34 6.45 2.21 -5.31
C GLN A 34 6.84 1.79 -6.74
N THR A 35 8.05 1.27 -6.95
CA THR A 35 8.58 1.03 -8.31
C THR A 35 8.06 -0.24 -8.98
N ASP A 36 7.39 -1.13 -8.24
CA ASP A 36 6.85 -2.36 -8.82
C ASP A 36 5.80 -2.03 -9.91
N PRO A 37 5.99 -2.50 -11.16
CA PRO A 37 5.11 -2.15 -12.28
C PRO A 37 3.66 -2.64 -12.06
N MET A 38 3.45 -3.71 -11.31
CA MET A 38 2.11 -4.22 -11.01
C MET A 38 1.28 -3.20 -10.23
N LEU A 39 1.90 -2.40 -9.34
CA LEU A 39 1.19 -1.35 -8.59
C LEU A 39 0.62 -0.29 -9.52
N LYS A 40 1.37 0.09 -10.57
CA LYS A 40 0.89 1.03 -11.58
C LYS A 40 -0.27 0.43 -12.37
N ILE A 41 -0.17 -0.84 -12.78
CA ILE A 41 -1.24 -1.54 -13.49
C ILE A 41 -2.52 -1.60 -12.64
N ILE A 42 -2.40 -1.98 -11.36
CA ILE A 42 -3.54 -2.02 -10.42
C ILE A 42 -4.15 -0.63 -10.26
N LYS A 43 -3.33 0.41 -10.02
CA LYS A 43 -3.81 1.79 -9.86
C LYS A 43 -4.53 2.30 -11.11
N ASP A 44 -3.96 2.08 -12.29
CA ASP A 44 -4.57 2.47 -13.56
C ASP A 44 -5.90 1.72 -13.78
N THR A 45 -5.95 0.42 -13.43
CA THR A 45 -7.15 -0.43 -13.54
C THR A 45 -8.25 -0.01 -12.56
N LEU A 46 -7.93 0.41 -11.34
CA LEU A 46 -8.90 0.86 -10.33
C LEU A 46 -9.35 2.32 -10.53
N SER A 47 -8.66 3.11 -11.34
CA SER A 47 -8.96 4.54 -11.54
C SER A 47 -10.40 4.85 -11.98
N PRO A 48 -11.09 4.00 -12.80
CA PRO A 48 -12.50 4.19 -13.12
C PRO A 48 -13.46 3.93 -11.96
N LEU A 49 -13.05 3.18 -10.94
CA LEU A 49 -13.90 2.79 -9.82
C LEU A 49 -14.21 3.99 -8.91
N HIS A 50 -13.22 4.85 -8.67
CA HIS A 50 -13.40 6.05 -7.86
C HIS A 50 -12.31 7.10 -8.10
N GLU A 51 -12.66 8.38 -8.13
CA GLU A 51 -11.74 9.50 -8.39
C GLU A 51 -10.53 9.55 -7.43
N LYS A 52 -10.77 9.32 -6.13
CA LYS A 52 -9.74 9.25 -5.07
C LYS A 52 -8.56 8.34 -5.40
N VAL A 53 -8.74 7.28 -6.22
CA VAL A 53 -7.66 6.36 -6.57
C VAL A 53 -6.45 7.10 -7.16
N LYS A 54 -6.68 8.20 -7.88
CA LYS A 54 -5.62 9.04 -8.47
C LYS A 54 -4.69 9.64 -7.42
N ASP A 55 -5.24 10.00 -6.26
CA ASP A 55 -4.52 10.64 -5.15
C ASP A 55 -3.88 9.63 -4.19
N LEU A 56 -4.21 8.34 -4.31
CA LEU A 56 -3.65 7.29 -3.47
C LEU A 56 -2.24 6.90 -3.91
N GLN A 57 -1.42 6.59 -2.92
CA GLN A 57 -0.08 6.04 -3.11
C GLN A 57 -0.13 4.53 -2.89
N PHE A 58 0.35 3.77 -3.87
CA PHE A 58 0.39 2.32 -3.81
C PHE A 58 1.84 1.87 -3.58
N PHE A 59 2.02 0.94 -2.66
CA PHE A 59 3.31 0.41 -2.25
C PHE A 59 3.28 -1.12 -2.23
N GLN A 60 4.41 -1.73 -2.50
CA GLN A 60 4.63 -3.14 -2.21
C GLN A 60 4.92 -3.32 -0.70
N GLY A 61 4.35 -4.35 -0.09
CA GLY A 61 4.66 -4.79 1.26
C GLY A 61 4.53 -6.30 1.43
N ASP A 62 4.95 -6.81 2.57
CA ASP A 62 4.84 -8.25 2.90
C ASP A 62 3.40 -8.66 3.26
N LYS A 63 2.53 -7.66 3.47
CA LYS A 63 1.10 -7.78 3.78
C LYS A 63 0.35 -6.63 3.12
N SER A 64 -0.96 -6.81 2.95
CA SER A 64 -1.84 -5.75 2.48
C SER A 64 -2.50 -5.01 3.63
N TYR A 65 -2.46 -3.68 3.57
CA TYR A 65 -3.05 -2.80 4.57
C TYR A 65 -3.08 -1.35 4.08
N THR A 66 -3.92 -0.54 4.74
CA THR A 66 -4.06 0.89 4.47
C THR A 66 -3.52 1.73 5.62
N ILE A 67 -2.70 2.75 5.31
CA ILE A 67 -2.24 3.76 6.28
C ILE A 67 -2.89 5.11 5.96
N ASN A 68 -3.49 5.71 6.99
CA ASN A 68 -4.03 7.08 6.99
C ASN A 68 -4.97 7.38 5.81
N LYS A 69 -5.65 6.36 5.28
CA LYS A 69 -6.56 6.47 4.13
C LYS A 69 -5.92 7.11 2.88
N LYS A 70 -4.59 6.99 2.75
CA LYS A 70 -3.81 7.62 1.67
C LYS A 70 -2.78 6.68 1.04
N LYS A 71 -2.19 5.80 1.85
CA LYS A 71 -1.20 4.82 1.39
C LYS A 71 -1.82 3.42 1.46
N ILE A 72 -1.85 2.73 0.33
CA ILE A 72 -2.23 1.32 0.23
C ILE A 72 -0.96 0.51 0.03
N TYR A 73 -0.72 -0.43 0.93
CA TYR A 73 0.31 -1.45 0.77
C TYR A 73 -0.36 -2.71 0.24
N LEU A 74 0.25 -3.33 -0.78
CA LEU A 74 -0.20 -4.60 -1.36
C LEU A 74 0.93 -5.61 -1.29
N CYS A 75 0.58 -6.82 -0.89
CA CYS A 75 1.44 -7.97 -1.05
C CYS A 75 1.24 -8.58 -2.45
N LEU A 76 2.20 -8.37 -3.31
CA LEU A 76 2.03 -8.66 -4.74
C LEU A 76 2.37 -10.10 -5.11
N LYS A 77 3.24 -10.74 -4.33
CA LYS A 77 3.90 -11.99 -4.66
C LYS A 77 3.76 -13.03 -3.55
N ASP A 78 3.77 -14.29 -3.95
CA ASP A 78 3.76 -15.45 -3.06
C ASP A 78 5.15 -15.76 -2.50
N GLU A 79 5.26 -16.85 -1.73
CA GLU A 79 6.52 -17.33 -1.16
C GLU A 79 7.58 -17.73 -2.19
N ASN A 80 7.20 -17.92 -3.46
CA ASN A 80 8.09 -18.26 -4.56
C ASN A 80 8.49 -17.02 -5.39
N GLU A 81 8.17 -15.82 -4.92
CA GLU A 81 8.37 -14.53 -5.61
C GLU A 81 7.58 -14.39 -6.92
N GLU A 82 6.52 -15.19 -7.10
CA GLU A 82 5.62 -15.10 -8.24
C GLU A 82 4.43 -14.20 -7.90
N TYR A 83 3.99 -13.38 -8.87
CA TYR A 83 2.80 -12.55 -8.67
C TYR A 83 1.57 -13.44 -8.45
N TYR A 84 0.73 -13.06 -7.50
CA TYR A 84 -0.61 -13.62 -7.40
C TYR A 84 -1.42 -13.34 -8.68
N ASP A 85 -2.43 -14.18 -8.94
CA ASP A 85 -3.37 -13.94 -10.03
C ASP A 85 -3.92 -12.50 -9.95
N PHE A 86 -3.99 -11.85 -11.11
CA PHE A 86 -4.34 -10.44 -11.16
C PHE A 86 -5.73 -10.15 -10.59
N ASN A 87 -6.69 -11.07 -10.75
CA ASN A 87 -8.03 -10.92 -10.16
C ASN A 87 -7.98 -10.96 -8.62
N MET A 88 -7.09 -11.79 -8.06
CA MET A 88 -6.84 -11.82 -6.62
C MET A 88 -6.23 -10.51 -6.11
N LEU A 89 -5.25 -9.96 -6.85
CA LEU A 89 -4.66 -8.66 -6.51
C LEU A 89 -5.68 -7.52 -6.57
N LEU A 90 -6.59 -7.55 -7.56
CA LEU A 90 -7.69 -6.58 -7.65
C LEU A 90 -8.69 -6.74 -6.50
N TYR A 91 -9.06 -7.96 -6.12
CA TYR A 91 -9.92 -8.22 -4.96
C TYR A 91 -9.35 -7.59 -3.69
N VAL A 92 -8.06 -7.81 -3.42
CA VAL A 92 -7.38 -7.24 -2.24
C VAL A 92 -7.23 -5.72 -2.36
N ALA A 93 -6.91 -5.20 -3.53
CA ALA A 93 -6.80 -3.75 -3.73
C ALA A 93 -8.15 -3.03 -3.56
N ILE A 94 -9.26 -3.65 -3.96
CA ILE A 94 -10.63 -3.16 -3.71
C ILE A 94 -10.96 -3.22 -2.21
N HIS A 95 -10.50 -4.25 -1.49
CA HIS A 95 -10.62 -4.34 -0.04
C HIS A 95 -9.94 -3.15 0.66
N GLU A 96 -8.68 -2.88 0.32
CA GLU A 96 -7.93 -1.76 0.90
C GLU A 96 -8.51 -0.39 0.49
N LEU A 97 -8.97 -0.26 -0.76
CA LEU A 97 -9.69 0.94 -1.18
C LEU A 97 -10.98 1.15 -0.38
N SER A 98 -11.64 0.08 0.05
CA SER A 98 -12.84 0.17 0.89
C SER A 98 -12.51 0.67 2.31
N HIS A 99 -11.33 0.32 2.86
CA HIS A 99 -10.81 0.92 4.10
C HIS A 99 -10.52 2.42 3.95
N VAL A 100 -10.05 2.85 2.77
CA VAL A 100 -9.87 4.28 2.47
C VAL A 100 -11.21 5.03 2.50
N MET A 101 -12.28 4.42 1.99
CA MET A 101 -13.60 5.02 1.88
C MET A 101 -14.42 4.96 3.17
N CYS A 102 -14.16 3.96 4.02
CA CYS A 102 -14.84 3.80 5.30
C CYS A 102 -14.29 4.78 6.35
N ASP A 103 -15.17 5.43 7.10
CA ASP A 103 -14.81 6.27 8.25
C ASP A 103 -14.56 5.46 9.54
N GLU A 104 -15.11 4.24 9.62
CA GLU A 104 -14.95 3.31 10.73
C GLU A 104 -13.67 2.44 10.62
N ILE A 105 -13.24 1.87 11.74
CA ILE A 105 -12.05 1.01 11.82
C ILE A 105 -12.47 -0.46 11.82
N GLY A 106 -11.82 -1.27 10.98
CA GLY A 106 -12.07 -2.70 10.88
C GLY A 106 -13.23 -3.05 9.93
N HIS A 107 -13.63 -4.31 9.93
CA HIS A 107 -14.66 -4.84 9.01
C HIS A 107 -16.08 -4.71 9.58
N THR A 108 -16.49 -3.49 9.87
CA THR A 108 -17.84 -3.18 10.37
C THR A 108 -18.91 -3.44 9.31
N PRO A 109 -20.21 -3.46 9.67
CA PRO A 109 -21.29 -3.56 8.67
C PRO A 109 -21.20 -2.48 7.58
N LYS A 110 -20.80 -1.26 7.95
CA LYS A 110 -20.57 -0.17 7.00
C LYS A 110 -19.42 -0.47 6.03
N PHE A 111 -18.29 -0.96 6.54
CA PHE A 111 -17.19 -1.42 5.69
C PHE A 111 -17.65 -2.52 4.73
N ASN A 112 -18.36 -3.54 5.24
CA ASN A 112 -18.80 -4.68 4.42
C ASN A 112 -19.74 -4.25 3.31
N GLN A 113 -20.64 -3.29 3.58
CA GLN A 113 -21.49 -2.69 2.56
C GLN A 113 -20.67 -1.97 1.49
N ILE A 114 -19.74 -1.08 1.88
CA ILE A 114 -18.87 -0.35 0.94
C ILE A 114 -18.06 -1.32 0.08
N PHE A 115 -17.48 -2.35 0.70
CA PHE A 115 -16.68 -3.34 0.00
C PHE A 115 -17.51 -4.14 -1.00
N HIS A 116 -18.72 -4.57 -0.60
CA HIS A 116 -19.64 -5.27 -1.48
C HIS A 116 -20.08 -4.40 -2.67
N ASP A 117 -20.46 -3.15 -2.42
CA ASP A 117 -20.88 -2.21 -3.46
C ASP A 117 -19.72 -1.95 -4.46
N ASN A 118 -18.49 -1.81 -3.95
CA ASN A 118 -17.30 -1.66 -4.79
C ASN A 118 -17.00 -2.90 -5.64
N LEU A 119 -17.18 -4.12 -5.10
CA LEU A 119 -17.00 -5.36 -5.88
C LEU A 119 -18.05 -5.46 -7.01
N ILE A 120 -19.33 -5.15 -6.72
CA ILE A 120 -20.39 -5.13 -7.75
C ILE A 120 -20.06 -4.10 -8.83
N LEU A 121 -19.65 -2.90 -8.44
CA LEU A 121 -19.28 -1.87 -9.40
C LEU A 121 -18.06 -2.28 -10.24
N ALA A 122 -17.04 -2.87 -9.62
CA ALA A 122 -15.87 -3.37 -10.32
C ALA A 122 -16.21 -4.49 -11.32
N GLU A 123 -17.10 -5.42 -10.96
CA GLU A 123 -17.63 -6.46 -11.86
C GLU A 123 -18.33 -5.83 -13.07
N ASN A 124 -19.23 -4.87 -12.83
CA ASN A 124 -19.99 -4.19 -13.89
C ASN A 124 -19.08 -3.40 -14.85
N LEU A 125 -17.93 -2.93 -14.38
CA LEU A 125 -16.91 -2.25 -15.16
C LEU A 125 -15.93 -3.22 -15.85
N GLY A 126 -16.02 -4.53 -15.60
CA GLY A 126 -15.08 -5.53 -16.11
C GLY A 126 -13.69 -5.44 -15.48
N ILE A 127 -13.58 -4.82 -14.31
CA ILE A 127 -12.33 -4.73 -13.54
C ILE A 127 -12.10 -6.03 -12.76
N TYR A 128 -13.14 -6.55 -12.11
CA TYR A 128 -13.09 -7.74 -11.28
C TYR A 128 -13.97 -8.84 -11.88
N ASP A 129 -13.58 -10.10 -11.67
CA ASP A 129 -14.31 -11.30 -12.06
C ASP A 129 -14.60 -12.14 -10.81
N SER A 130 -15.85 -12.08 -10.38
CA SER A 130 -16.38 -12.78 -9.20
C SER A 130 -16.45 -14.29 -9.34
N THR A 131 -16.29 -14.82 -10.56
CA THR A 131 -16.31 -16.28 -10.82
C THR A 131 -14.96 -16.94 -10.54
N LYS A 132 -13.88 -16.15 -10.48
CA LYS A 132 -12.54 -16.65 -10.18
C LYS A 132 -12.35 -16.92 -8.68
N PRO A 133 -11.55 -17.94 -8.33
CA PRO A 133 -11.32 -18.29 -6.93
C PRO A 133 -10.55 -17.20 -6.19
N ILE A 134 -10.91 -17.00 -4.92
CA ILE A 134 -10.17 -16.17 -3.97
C ILE A 134 -9.23 -17.06 -3.18
N ILE A 135 -7.96 -16.69 -3.12
CA ILE A 135 -6.92 -17.42 -2.39
C ILE A 135 -7.07 -17.10 -0.90
N THR A 136 -7.33 -18.11 -0.07
CA THR A 136 -7.58 -17.95 1.37
C THR A 136 -6.31 -17.81 2.21
N ASN A 137 -5.14 -18.17 1.67
CA ASN A 137 -3.84 -18.06 2.34
C ASN A 137 -2.96 -16.95 1.74
N TYR A 138 -3.59 -15.89 1.24
CA TYR A 138 -2.90 -14.75 0.65
C TYR A 138 -1.87 -14.16 1.63
N CYS A 139 -0.60 -14.19 1.22
CA CYS A 139 0.56 -13.75 2.01
C CYS A 139 0.63 -14.34 3.42
N GLY A 140 0.23 -15.61 3.56
CA GLY A 140 0.28 -16.32 4.84
C GLY A 140 -0.76 -15.85 5.86
N HIS A 141 -1.80 -15.15 5.40
CA HIS A 141 -2.91 -14.70 6.23
C HIS A 141 -4.20 -15.39 5.81
N THR A 142 -4.81 -16.05 6.79
CA THR A 142 -6.21 -16.53 6.81
C THR A 142 -7.09 -15.53 7.53
#